data_AF-A0A383CKH2-F1
#
_entry.id   AF-A0A383CKH2-F1
#
_cell.length_a   1.000
_cell.length_b   1.000
_cell.length_c   1.000
_cell.angle_alpha   90.00
_cell.angle_beta   90.00
_cell.angle_gamma   90.00
#
_symmetry.space_group_name_H-M   'P 1'
#
loop_
_entity.id
_entity.type
_entity.pdbx_description
1 polymer ?
#
loop_
_entity_poly.entity_id
_entity_poly.type
_entity_poly.pdbx_seq_one_letter_code
_entity_poly.pdbx_strand_id
1 'polypeptide(L)' 'MNKNIVLLGDSIFDNGSYVKSDEPDVTEQVQGLLDEGDKVSMLAIDGGVIND' A
#
# COMPACT_ATOMS: atom_id res chain seq x y z
N MET A 1 -9.54 -13.88 -13.25
CA MET A 1 -8.40 -14.42 -12.48
C MET A 1 -7.97 -13.27 -11.57
N ASN A 2 -8.08 -13.43 -10.26
CA ASN A 2 -7.93 -12.32 -9.32
C ASN A 2 -6.45 -12.15 -8.97
N LYS A 3 -5.94 -10.91 -9.04
CA LYS A 3 -4.57 -10.56 -8.68
C LYS A 3 -4.52 -10.18 -7.20
N ASN A 4 -3.43 -10.58 -6.55
CA ASN A 4 -3.07 -10.07 -5.23
C ASN A 4 -1.77 -9.30 -5.37
N ILE A 5 -1.82 -8.00 -5.10
CA ILE A 5 -0.66 -7.12 -5.09
C ILE A 5 -0.25 -6.90 -3.64
N VAL A 6 1.03 -7.09 -3.35
CA VAL A 6 1.60 -6.89 -2.02
C VAL A 6 2.55 -5.71 -2.08
N LEU A 7 2.32 -4.70 -1.25
CA LEU A 7 3.20 -3.55 -1.10
C LEU A 7 4.20 -3.87 0.02
N LEU A 8 5.46 -4.08 -0.35
CA LEU A 8 6.60 -4.29 0.56
C LEU A 8 7.52 -3.08 0.47
N GLY A 9 7.86 -2.49 1.60
CA GLY A 9 8.66 -1.28 1.64
C GLY A 9 8.66 -0.66 3.02
N ASP A 10 8.76 0.66 3.04
CA ASP A 10 8.91 1.49 4.23
C ASP A 10 7.73 2.47 4.38
N SER A 11 7.95 3.58 5.10
CA SER A 11 6.98 4.66 5.32
C SER A 11 6.45 5.30 4.04
N ILE A 12 7.10 5.12 2.88
CA ILE A 12 6.55 5.61 1.62
C ILE A 12 5.27 4.85 1.25
N PHE A 13 5.22 3.54 1.50
CA PHE A 13 4.00 2.75 1.31
C PHE A 13 3.10 2.78 2.55
N ASP A 14 3.68 2.73 3.76
CA ASP A 14 2.95 2.88 5.02
C ASP A 14 2.70 4.36 5.37
N ASN A 15 2.07 5.09 4.45
CA ASN A 15 1.96 6.54 4.54
C ASN A 15 0.65 7.05 5.17
N GLY A 16 -0.22 6.16 5.66
CA GLY A 16 -1.57 6.50 6.13
C GLY A 16 -1.59 7.53 7.26
N SER A 17 -0.58 7.55 8.13
CA SER A 17 -0.46 8.56 9.21
C SER A 17 -0.02 9.94 8.73
N TYR A 18 0.48 10.06 7.50
CA TYR A 18 1.04 11.29 6.93
C TYR A 18 0.07 12.00 5.98
N VAL A 19 -1.04 11.36 5.61
CA VAL A 19 -2.10 11.94 4.78
C VAL A 19 -3.24 12.43 5.66
N LYS A 20 -4.03 13.39 5.14
CA LYS A 20 -5.24 13.81 5.85
C LYS A 20 -6.26 12.69 5.87
N SER A 21 -7.17 12.71 6.84
CA SER A 21 -8.20 11.67 6.99
C SER A 21 -9.18 11.57 5.81
N ASP A 22 -9.23 12.58 4.93
CA ASP A 22 -10.03 12.63 3.71
C ASP A 22 -9.23 12.40 2.41
N GLU A 23 -7.92 12.14 2.53
CA GLU A 23 -7.02 11.87 1.41
C GLU A 23 -6.66 10.38 1.39
N PRO A 24 -6.67 9.72 0.21
CA PRO A 24 -6.37 8.31 0.14
C PRO A 24 -4.88 8.05 0.36
N ASP A 25 -4.56 7.03 1.16
CA ASP A 25 -3.18 6.56 1.31
C ASP A 25 -2.70 5.81 0.05
N VAL A 26 -1.42 5.40 0.01
CA VAL A 26 -0.89 4.69 -1.17
C VAL A 26 -1.63 3.37 -1.43
N THR A 27 -2.01 2.64 -0.39
CA THR A 27 -2.73 1.36 -0.53
C THR A 27 -4.11 1.59 -1.15
N GLU A 28 -4.84 2.59 -0.68
CA GLU A 28 -6.15 2.98 -1.21
C GLU A 28 -6.07 3.49 -2.65
N GLN A 29 -5.05 4.32 -2.97
CA GLN A 29 -4.82 4.80 -4.33
C GLN A 29 -4.55 3.64 -5.29
N VAL A 30 -3.68 2.70 -4.92
CA VAL A 30 -3.38 1.53 -5.76
C VAL A 30 -4.63 0.66 -5.89
N GLN A 31 -5.38 0.40 -4.81
CA GLN A 31 -6.59 -0.41 -4.85
C GLN A 31 -7.66 0.19 -5.77
N GLY A 32 -7.79 1.52 -5.81
CA GLY A 32 -8.73 2.23 -6.70
C GLY A 32 -8.38 2.15 -8.19
N LEU A 33 -7.16 1.76 -8.55
CA LEU A 33 -6.74 1.57 -9.94
C LEU A 33 -6.98 0.14 -10.47
N LEU A 34 -7.39 -0.79 -9.60
CA LEU A 34 -7.50 -2.20 -9.96
C LEU A 34 -8.92 -2.60 -10.35
N ASP A 35 -9.01 -3.70 -11.10
CA ASP A 35 -10.28 -4.31 -11.48
C ASP A 35 -11.01 -4.88 -10.26
N GLU A 36 -12.34 -5.00 -10.37
CA GLU A 36 -13.15 -5.62 -9.33
C GLU A 36 -12.68 -7.06 -9.05
N GLY A 37 -12.41 -7.33 -7.76
CA GLY A 37 -11.93 -8.64 -7.29
C GLY A 37 -10.41 -8.75 -7.15
N ASP A 38 -9.64 -7.79 -7.65
CA ASP A 38 -8.21 -7.65 -7.35
C ASP A 38 -8.01 -7.02 -5.96
N LYS A 39 -6.94 -7.40 -5.26
CA LYS A 39 -6.68 -6.99 -3.88
C LYS A 39 -5.26 -6.44 -3.70
N VAL A 40 -5.16 -5.34 -2.96
CA VAL A 40 -3.89 -4.82 -2.42
C VAL A 40 -3.75 -5.23 -0.96
N SER A 41 -2.56 -5.68 -0.57
CA SER A 41 -2.19 -5.93 0.83
C SER A 41 -0.93 -5.16 1.18
N MET A 42 -1.00 -4.35 2.24
CA MET A 42 0.15 -3.59 2.73
C MET A 42 0.93 -4.44 3.73
N LEU A 43 2.22 -4.67 3.45
CA LEU A 43 3.20 -5.31 4.33
C LEU A 43 4.45 -4.44 4.51
N ALA A 44 4.40 -3.19 4.05
CA ALA A 44 5.38 -2.18 4.36
C ALA A 44 5.28 -1.79 5.85
N ILE A 45 6.41 -1.40 6.42
CA ILE A 45 6.52 -1.01 7.83
C ILE A 45 7.42 0.21 7.87
N ASP A 46 7.03 1.27 8.59
CA ASP A 46 7.89 2.44 8.77
C ASP A 46 9.31 2.05 9.25
N GLY A 47 10.33 2.57 8.56
CA GLY A 47 11.73 2.21 8.77
C GLY A 47 12.15 0.84 8.19
N GLY A 48 11.32 0.20 7.37
CA GLY A 48 11.65 -1.05 6.68
C GLY A 48 12.92 -0.95 5.83
N VAL A 49 13.80 -1.94 5.93
CA VAL A 49 15.06 -2.00 5.16
C VAL A 49 15.25 -3.38 4.54
N ILE A 50 16.07 -3.46 3.49
CA ILE A 50 16.58 -4.73 2.96
C ILE A 50 17.85 -5.13 3.71
N ASN A 51 18.06 -6.43 3.91
CA ASN A 51 19.33 -6.96 4.39
C ASN A 51 20.32 -7.04 3.22
N ASP A 52 21.61 -6.82 3.51
CA ASP A 52 22.73 -6.97 2.57
C ASP A 52 23.00 -8.45 2.23
#